data_AF-A0A2R7TAX0-F1
#
_entry.id   AF-A0A2R7TAX0-F1
#
_cell.length_a   1.000
_cell.length_b   1.000
_cell.length_c   1.000
_cell.angle_alpha   90.00
_cell.angle_beta   90.00
_cell.angle_gamma   90.00
#
_symmetry.space_group_name_H-M   'P 1'
#
loop_
_entity.id
_entity.type
_entity.pdbx_description
1 polymer ?
#
loop_
_entity_poly.entity_id
_entity_poly.type
_entity_poly.pdbx_seq_one_letter_code
_entity_poly.pdbx_strand_id
1 'polypeptide(L)'
;AYGRRAFSPGRTLAAGGLSLMHQIHADLRYLPHSTTVATRAADALALGSGVCQDFAHVFIAACRALGLAARYVSGYLLTRPPPGQPKLVGADASHAWVELWCPEQGWLALDPTNAVPAGLDHVTLAWGRDYADVAPLRGVLRGGGVAQLRVGVTVEPA
;
A
#
# COMPACT_ATOMS: atom_id res chain seq x y z
N ALA A 1 -0.37 -14.81 15.25
CA ALA A 1 -0.26 -13.61 14.40
C ALA A 1 -0.28 -14.02 12.95
N TYR A 2 -1.10 -13.35 12.13
CA TYR A 2 -1.40 -13.69 10.73
C TYR A 2 -0.14 -13.94 9.87
N GLY A 3 0.87 -13.07 9.95
CA GLY A 3 2.10 -13.18 9.15
C GLY A 3 3.10 -14.26 9.58
N ARG A 4 2.85 -15.05 10.63
CA ARG A 4 3.85 -16.03 11.14
C ARG A 4 4.28 -17.06 10.11
N ARG A 5 3.38 -17.46 9.21
CA ARG A 5 3.68 -18.47 8.18
C ARG A 5 4.69 -17.96 7.14
N ALA A 6 4.74 -16.64 6.94
CA ALA A 6 5.67 -16.02 6.01
C ALA A 6 7.11 -15.97 6.53
N PHE A 7 7.30 -15.90 7.85
CA PHE A 7 8.62 -15.76 8.51
C PHE A 7 9.00 -17.01 9.32
N SER A 8 9.31 -18.11 8.62
CA SER A 8 9.78 -19.35 9.24
C SER A 8 11.27 -19.27 9.64
N PRO A 9 11.72 -20.03 10.66
CA PRO A 9 13.14 -20.12 11.01
C PRO A 9 14.02 -20.46 9.80
N GLY A 10 15.18 -19.82 9.68
CA GLY A 10 16.12 -20.03 8.57
C GLY A 10 15.77 -19.31 7.26
N ARG A 11 14.59 -18.69 7.14
CA ARG A 11 14.22 -17.86 5.99
C ARG A 11 14.70 -16.43 6.19
N THR A 12 15.26 -15.82 5.14
CA THR A 12 15.65 -14.40 5.17
C THR A 12 14.43 -13.48 5.31
N LEU A 13 14.61 -12.30 5.89
CA LEU A 13 13.52 -11.32 6.02
C LEU A 13 12.97 -10.89 4.65
N ALA A 14 13.82 -10.76 3.63
CA ALA A 14 13.40 -10.45 2.27
C ALA A 14 12.47 -11.53 1.69
N ALA A 15 12.85 -12.81 1.81
CA ALA A 15 12.01 -13.92 1.38
C ALA A 15 10.71 -14.01 2.20
N GLY A 16 10.76 -13.68 3.50
CA GLY A 16 9.57 -13.58 4.34
C GLY A 16 8.64 -12.44 3.92
N GLY A 17 9.18 -11.27 3.58
CA GLY A 17 8.42 -10.14 3.05
C GLY A 17 7.69 -10.47 1.75
N LEU A 18 8.40 -11.09 0.79
CA LEU A 18 7.79 -11.58 -0.46
C LEU A 18 6.69 -12.61 -0.19
N SER A 19 6.93 -13.55 0.73
CA SER A 19 5.92 -14.54 1.12
C SER A 19 4.69 -13.90 1.76
N LEU A 20 4.86 -12.89 2.61
CA LEU A 20 3.75 -12.17 3.23
C LEU A 20 2.96 -11.35 2.21
N MET A 21 3.65 -10.71 1.26
CA MET A 21 3.04 -9.96 0.16
C MET A 21 2.10 -10.86 -0.65
N HIS A 22 2.56 -12.03 -1.08
CA HIS A 22 1.73 -12.99 -1.81
C HIS A 22 0.59 -13.55 -0.97
N GLN A 23 0.82 -13.80 0.32
CA GLN A 23 -0.23 -14.26 1.23
C GLN A 23 -1.36 -13.22 1.32
N ILE A 24 -1.03 -11.95 1.56
CA ILE A 24 -2.02 -10.86 1.65
C ILE A 24 -2.78 -10.69 0.32
N HIS A 25 -2.06 -10.72 -0.80
CA HIS A 25 -2.68 -10.64 -2.12
C HIS A 25 -3.67 -11.77 -2.38
N ALA A 26 -3.39 -12.98 -1.88
CA ALA A 26 -4.28 -14.13 -2.02
C ALA A 26 -5.50 -14.05 -1.08
N ASP A 27 -5.29 -13.54 0.13
CA ASP A 27 -6.31 -13.52 1.19
C ASP A 27 -7.25 -12.30 1.09
N LEU A 28 -6.82 -11.20 0.45
CA LEU A 28 -7.61 -9.98 0.27
C LEU A 28 -7.95 -9.74 -1.21
N ARG A 29 -9.22 -9.42 -1.49
CA ARG A 29 -9.67 -8.97 -2.81
C ARG A 29 -9.64 -7.45 -2.90
N TYR A 30 -9.05 -6.91 -3.97
CA TYR A 30 -9.17 -5.48 -4.26
C TYR A 30 -10.61 -5.13 -4.65
N LEU A 31 -11.24 -4.23 -3.90
CA LEU A 31 -12.62 -3.79 -4.12
C LEU A 31 -12.72 -2.28 -3.86
N PRO A 32 -12.82 -1.44 -4.92
CA PRO A 32 -13.02 0.00 -4.76
C PRO A 32 -14.24 0.32 -3.89
N HIS A 33 -14.16 1.39 -3.11
CA HIS A 33 -15.24 1.89 -2.25
C HIS A 33 -15.74 0.92 -1.16
N SER A 34 -15.01 -0.17 -0.89
CA SER A 34 -15.36 -1.14 0.16
C SER A 34 -15.00 -0.68 1.58
N THR A 35 -14.06 0.25 1.71
CA THR A 35 -13.49 0.70 2.97
C THR A 35 -13.36 2.22 3.00
N THR A 36 -12.97 2.75 4.16
CA THR A 36 -12.69 4.18 4.35
C THR A 36 -11.27 4.36 4.88
N VAL A 37 -10.77 5.60 4.86
CA VAL A 37 -9.46 5.93 5.46
C VAL A 37 -9.37 5.59 6.96
N ALA A 38 -10.50 5.39 7.64
CA ALA A 38 -10.58 5.02 9.05
C ALA A 38 -10.65 3.50 9.30
N THR A 39 -10.76 2.68 8.25
CA THR A 39 -10.80 1.22 8.37
C THR A 39 -9.50 0.69 8.98
N ARG A 40 -9.62 -0.19 9.99
CA ARG A 40 -8.44 -0.77 10.67
C ARG A 40 -7.95 -1.99 9.90
N ALA A 41 -6.65 -2.27 9.99
CA ALA A 41 -6.03 -3.44 9.37
C ALA A 41 -6.72 -4.77 9.76
N ALA A 42 -7.11 -4.93 11.04
CA ALA A 42 -7.79 -6.14 11.49
C ALA A 42 -9.19 -6.28 10.87
N ASP A 43 -9.90 -5.18 10.65
CA ASP A 43 -11.24 -5.17 10.07
C ASP A 43 -11.17 -5.51 8.57
N ALA A 44 -10.23 -4.90 7.84
CA ALA A 44 -10.00 -5.22 6.43
C ALA A 44 -9.57 -6.69 6.23
N LEU A 45 -8.70 -7.21 7.11
CA LEU A 45 -8.30 -8.61 7.09
C LEU A 45 -9.50 -9.55 7.32
N ALA A 46 -10.36 -9.23 8.29
CA ALA A 46 -11.57 -10.02 8.56
C ALA A 46 -12.59 -9.94 7.41
N LEU A 47 -12.68 -8.80 6.74
CA LEU A 47 -13.53 -8.59 5.57
C LEU A 47 -13.02 -9.36 4.33
N GLY A 48 -11.72 -9.63 4.24
CA GLY A 48 -11.10 -10.29 3.08
C GLY A 48 -11.14 -9.44 1.81
N SER A 49 -11.33 -8.13 1.94
CA SER A 49 -11.29 -7.18 0.84
C SER A 49 -10.95 -5.77 1.31
N GLY A 50 -10.51 -4.92 0.38
CA GLY A 50 -10.16 -3.54 0.66
C GLY A 50 -9.56 -2.83 -0.55
N VAL A 51 -8.95 -1.68 -0.31
CA VAL A 51 -8.17 -0.92 -1.29
C VAL A 51 -6.68 -0.95 -0.95
N CYS A 52 -5.81 -0.36 -1.77
CA CYS A 52 -4.34 -0.43 -1.59
C CYS A 52 -3.87 0.02 -0.20
N GLN A 53 -4.55 0.98 0.42
CA GLN A 53 -4.33 1.38 1.81
C GLN A 53 -4.46 0.20 2.79
N ASP A 54 -5.52 -0.59 2.66
CA ASP A 54 -5.82 -1.70 3.57
C ASP A 54 -4.77 -2.81 3.44
N PHE A 55 -4.36 -3.13 2.21
CA PHE A 55 -3.32 -4.12 1.95
C PHE A 55 -1.99 -3.71 2.59
N ALA A 56 -1.62 -2.43 2.44
CA ALA A 56 -0.42 -1.88 3.08
C ALA A 56 -0.52 -1.90 4.61
N HIS A 57 -1.66 -1.52 5.19
CA HIS A 57 -1.89 -1.56 6.64
C HIS A 57 -1.86 -2.99 7.21
N VAL A 58 -2.46 -3.97 6.53
CA VAL A 58 -2.41 -5.38 6.92
C VAL A 58 -0.97 -5.89 6.92
N PHE A 59 -0.19 -5.57 5.88
CA PHE A 59 1.21 -5.96 5.81
C PHE A 59 2.01 -5.37 6.97
N ILE A 60 1.90 -4.05 7.20
CA ILE A 60 2.62 -3.36 8.27
C ILE A 60 2.22 -3.91 9.64
N ALA A 61 0.93 -4.13 9.89
CA ALA A 61 0.44 -4.70 11.14
C ALA A 61 0.98 -6.12 11.37
N ALA A 62 1.01 -6.95 10.32
CA ALA A 62 1.55 -8.30 10.39
C ALA A 62 3.05 -8.31 10.71
N CYS A 63 3.85 -7.43 10.09
CA CYS A 63 5.27 -7.25 10.41
C CYS A 63 5.49 -6.76 11.85
N ARG A 64 4.78 -5.70 12.26
CA ARG A 64 4.95 -5.10 13.59
C ARG A 64 4.52 -6.06 14.72
N ALA A 65 3.51 -6.89 14.48
CA ALA A 65 3.12 -7.95 15.42
C ALA A 65 4.20 -9.04 15.62
N LEU A 66 5.22 -9.08 14.75
CA LEU A 66 6.40 -9.95 14.85
C LEU A 66 7.66 -9.19 15.29
N GLY A 67 7.55 -7.90 15.64
CA GLY A 67 8.68 -7.05 16.00
C GLY A 67 9.51 -6.58 14.79
N LEU A 68 9.01 -6.71 13.57
CA LEU A 68 9.70 -6.28 12.35
C LEU A 68 9.35 -4.84 12.00
N ALA A 69 10.35 -4.08 11.57
CA ALA A 69 10.17 -2.70 11.14
C ALA A 69 9.62 -2.65 9.70
N ALA A 70 8.42 -2.09 9.56
CA ALA A 70 7.78 -1.82 8.29
C ALA A 70 7.17 -0.41 8.29
N ARG A 71 7.19 0.26 7.13
CA ARG A 71 6.65 1.61 6.93
C ARG A 71 5.71 1.67 5.74
N TYR A 72 4.79 2.63 5.80
CA TYR A 72 3.82 2.92 4.77
C TYR A 72 4.46 3.84 3.74
N VAL A 73 4.19 3.60 2.46
CA VAL A 73 4.65 4.46 1.36
C VAL A 73 3.44 4.90 0.54
N SER A 74 3.37 6.20 0.29
CA SER A 74 2.34 6.82 -0.54
C SER A 74 3.00 7.43 -1.77
N GLY A 75 2.38 7.23 -2.92
CA GLY A 75 2.91 7.76 -4.17
C GLY A 75 2.00 7.56 -5.36
N TYR A 76 2.59 7.49 -6.55
CA TYR A 76 1.89 7.21 -7.79
C TYR A 76 2.37 5.90 -8.42
N LEU A 77 1.46 5.19 -9.08
CA LEU A 77 1.76 4.00 -9.84
C LEU A 77 1.54 4.27 -11.34
N LEU A 78 2.53 3.95 -12.17
CA LEU A 78 2.35 3.90 -13.61
C LEU A 78 1.45 2.71 -13.97
N THR A 79 0.15 2.96 -14.10
CA THR A 79 -0.79 1.94 -14.54
C THR A 79 -0.75 1.77 -16.05
N ARG A 80 -0.69 0.53 -16.52
CA ARG A 80 -0.90 0.18 -17.93
C ARG A 80 -2.32 -0.36 -18.09
N PRO A 81 -3.27 0.43 -18.62
CA PRO A 81 -4.64 -0.04 -18.81
C PRO A 81 -4.66 -1.23 -19.78
N PRO A 82 -5.64 -2.14 -19.65
CA PRO A 82 -5.90 -3.15 -20.67
C PRO A 82 -6.13 -2.51 -22.05
N PRO A 83 -5.83 -3.21 -23.16
CA PRO A 83 -6.09 -2.71 -24.50
C PRO A 83 -7.52 -2.21 -24.65
N GLY A 84 -7.69 -0.97 -25.13
CA GLY A 84 -9.00 -0.34 -25.34
C GLY A 84 -9.57 0.41 -24.14
N GLN A 85 -8.90 0.42 -22.99
CA GLN A 85 -9.29 1.25 -21.84
C GLN A 85 -8.42 2.51 -21.73
N PRO A 86 -9.00 3.66 -21.33
CA PRO A 86 -8.21 4.88 -21.11
C PRO A 86 -7.21 4.65 -19.97
N LYS A 87 -6.03 5.26 -20.10
CA LYS A 87 -5.06 5.31 -19.01
C LYS A 87 -5.68 6.08 -17.84
N LEU A 88 -5.49 5.58 -16.62
CA LEU A 88 -5.91 6.32 -15.43
C LEU A 88 -5.08 7.61 -15.32
N VAL A 89 -5.76 8.74 -15.14
CA VAL A 89 -5.16 10.08 -15.01
C VAL A 89 -5.71 10.72 -13.75
N GLY A 90 -4.84 11.27 -12.89
CA GLY A 90 -5.27 11.94 -11.66
C GLY A 90 -5.13 11.09 -10.40
N ALA A 91 -5.98 11.33 -9.39
CA ALA A 91 -5.97 10.60 -8.13
C ALA A 91 -6.14 9.08 -8.32
N ASP A 92 -6.67 8.64 -9.46
CA ASP A 92 -6.75 7.22 -9.84
C ASP A 92 -5.37 6.58 -10.14
N ALA A 93 -4.30 7.38 -10.22
CA ALA A 93 -2.91 6.90 -10.24
C ALA A 93 -2.27 6.88 -8.83
N SER A 94 -2.94 7.45 -7.81
CA SER A 94 -2.41 7.39 -6.44
C SER A 94 -2.42 5.96 -5.92
N HIS A 95 -1.35 5.58 -5.25
CA HIS A 95 -1.17 4.22 -4.78
C HIS A 95 -0.44 4.17 -3.44
N ALA A 96 -0.63 3.06 -2.75
CA ALA A 96 0.00 2.79 -1.48
C ALA A 96 0.64 1.40 -1.47
N TRP A 97 1.84 1.34 -0.91
CA TRP A 97 2.60 0.10 -0.75
C TRP A 97 3.40 0.18 0.56
N VAL A 98 4.34 -0.76 0.75
CA VAL A 98 5.09 -0.87 2.00
C VAL A 98 6.58 -1.01 1.75
N GLU A 99 7.36 -0.67 2.77
CA GLU A 99 8.77 -1.03 2.84
C GLU A 99 9.07 -1.79 4.13
N LEU A 100 9.79 -2.91 4.00
CA LEU A 100 10.24 -3.77 5.09
C LEU A 100 11.74 -3.59 5.30
N TRP A 101 12.18 -3.30 6.51
CA TRP A 101 13.61 -3.23 6.83
C TRP A 101 14.22 -4.64 6.86
N CYS A 102 15.23 -4.86 6.02
CA CYS A 102 16.05 -6.07 5.96
C CYS A 102 17.51 -5.67 6.23
N PRO A 103 18.18 -6.18 7.29
CA PRO A 103 19.47 -5.69 7.75
C PRO A 103 20.57 -5.60 6.68
N GLU A 104 20.60 -6.52 5.73
CA GLU A 104 21.62 -6.56 4.67
C GLU A 104 21.22 -5.82 3.40
N GLN A 105 19.91 -5.65 3.15
CA GLN A 105 19.37 -5.07 1.91
C GLN A 105 18.82 -3.66 2.10
N GLY A 106 18.67 -3.19 3.34
CA GLY A 106 17.98 -1.95 3.67
C GLY A 106 16.46 -2.08 3.57
N TRP A 107 15.79 -1.02 3.12
CA TRP A 107 14.34 -1.01 2.93
C TRP A 107 13.95 -1.74 1.64
N LEU A 108 13.25 -2.85 1.77
CA LEU A 108 12.68 -3.61 0.66
C LEU A 108 11.26 -3.14 0.38
N ALA A 109 11.04 -2.52 -0.78
CA ALA A 109 9.73 -2.03 -1.20
C ALA A 109 8.88 -3.13 -1.86
N LEU A 110 7.66 -3.32 -1.35
CA LEU A 110 6.75 -4.40 -1.73
C LEU A 110 5.34 -3.86 -1.93
N ASP A 111 4.66 -4.30 -2.98
CA ASP A 111 3.29 -3.94 -3.29
C ASP A 111 2.36 -5.15 -3.09
N PRO A 112 1.74 -5.28 -1.90
CA PRO A 112 0.80 -6.37 -1.62
C PRO A 112 -0.48 -6.29 -2.45
N THR A 113 -0.83 -5.12 -3.00
CA THR A 113 -2.04 -4.96 -3.83
C THR A 113 -1.87 -5.65 -5.18
N ASN A 114 -0.66 -5.58 -5.75
CA ASN A 114 -0.35 -6.10 -7.08
C ASN A 114 0.55 -7.36 -7.05
N ALA A 115 0.92 -7.84 -5.86
CA ALA A 115 1.83 -8.97 -5.67
C ALA A 115 3.19 -8.82 -6.38
N VAL A 116 3.77 -7.62 -6.37
CA VAL A 116 5.07 -7.35 -7.00
C VAL A 116 5.99 -6.57 -6.07
N PRO A 117 7.32 -6.75 -6.16
CA PRO A 117 8.26 -5.76 -5.64
C PRO A 117 8.01 -4.40 -6.29
N ALA A 118 8.09 -3.32 -5.52
CA ALA A 118 7.95 -1.99 -6.10
C ALA A 118 9.16 -1.67 -6.98
N GLY A 119 8.91 -1.10 -8.16
CA GLY A 119 9.92 -0.86 -9.19
C GLY A 119 9.87 0.56 -9.74
N LEU A 120 10.37 0.74 -10.97
CA LEU A 120 10.39 2.06 -11.65
C LEU A 120 8.99 2.62 -11.91
N ASP A 121 7.98 1.75 -11.92
CA ASP A 121 6.58 2.15 -12.08
C ASP A 121 5.99 2.77 -10.78
N HIS A 122 6.70 2.69 -9.64
CA HIS A 122 6.27 3.23 -8.34
C HIS A 122 7.03 4.52 -8.02
N VAL A 123 6.36 5.66 -8.12
CA VAL A 123 6.92 6.98 -7.82
C VAL A 123 6.61 7.34 -6.36
N THR A 124 7.60 7.20 -5.47
CA THR A 124 7.49 7.57 -4.06
C THR A 124 7.30 9.08 -3.88
N LEU A 125 6.27 9.49 -3.14
CA LEU A 125 6.10 10.88 -2.69
C LEU A 125 6.45 11.06 -1.22
N ALA A 126 5.99 10.13 -0.37
CA ALA A 126 6.17 10.21 1.08
C ALA A 126 6.13 8.82 1.71
N TRP A 127 6.75 8.69 2.89
CA TRP A 127 6.70 7.48 3.72
C TRP A 127 6.54 7.82 5.20
N GLY A 128 5.89 6.94 5.96
CA GLY A 128 5.52 7.18 7.36
C GLY A 128 5.11 5.92 8.09
N ARG A 129 4.62 6.04 9.33
CA ARG A 129 4.22 4.86 10.12
C ARG A 129 2.91 4.26 9.62
N ASP A 130 2.02 5.08 9.11
CA ASP A 130 0.72 4.72 8.54
C ASP A 130 0.27 5.82 7.56
N TYR A 131 -0.98 5.73 7.11
CA TYR A 131 -1.57 6.70 6.19
C TYR A 131 -1.64 8.11 6.77
N ALA A 132 -1.87 8.28 8.08
CA ALA A 132 -2.09 9.60 8.68
C ALA A 132 -0.81 10.46 8.70
N ASP A 133 0.37 9.82 8.71
CA ASP A 133 1.66 10.50 8.60
C ASP A 133 1.91 11.04 7.17
N VAL A 134 1.26 10.48 6.14
CA VAL A 134 1.56 10.75 4.72
C VAL A 134 0.33 10.93 3.82
N ALA A 135 -0.78 11.36 4.41
CA ALA A 135 -2.00 11.61 3.65
C ALA A 135 -1.72 12.63 2.52
N PRO A 136 -2.10 12.34 1.26
CA PRO A 136 -1.81 13.20 0.10
C PRO A 136 -2.31 14.64 0.26
N LEU A 137 -3.38 14.83 1.03
CA LEU A 137 -3.89 16.13 1.44
C LEU A 137 -4.23 16.08 2.94
N ARG A 138 -3.70 17.04 3.70
CA ARG A 138 -4.02 17.23 5.11
C ARG A 138 -4.22 18.72 5.41
N GLY A 139 -5.33 19.07 6.05
CA GLY A 139 -5.65 20.46 6.39
C GLY A 139 -6.96 20.59 7.16
N VAL A 140 -7.27 21.83 7.59
CA VAL A 140 -8.55 22.17 8.23
C VAL A 140 -9.30 23.13 7.33
N LEU A 141 -10.52 22.76 6.94
CA LEU A 141 -11.44 23.66 6.25
C LEU A 141 -12.24 24.42 7.32
N ARG A 142 -12.19 25.76 7.31
CA ARG A 142 -13.01 26.61 8.18
C ARG A 142 -14.01 27.39 7.31
N GLY A 143 -15.31 27.16 7.51
CA GLY A 143 -16.40 27.78 6.74
C GLY A 143 -17.55 26.80 6.48
N GLY A 144 -18.52 27.21 5.65
CA GLY A 144 -19.58 26.34 5.11
C GLY A 144 -19.51 26.24 3.58
N GLY A 145 -20.13 25.21 3.00
CA GLY A 145 -20.15 24.95 1.55
C GLY A 145 -19.56 23.58 1.17
N VAL A 146 -19.62 23.23 -0.12
CA VAL A 146 -19.03 22.01 -0.67
C VAL A 146 -17.67 22.35 -1.30
N ALA A 147 -16.59 21.79 -0.75
CA ALA A 147 -15.27 21.88 -1.34
C ALA A 147 -15.04 20.71 -2.31
N GLN A 148 -14.73 20.99 -3.58
CA GLN A 148 -14.32 19.99 -4.56
C GLN A 148 -12.83 20.12 -4.84
N LEU A 149 -12.08 19.04 -4.62
CA LEU A 149 -10.66 18.95 -4.99
C LEU A 149 -10.53 18.20 -6.33
N ARG A 150 -9.75 18.75 -7.26
CA ARG A 150 -9.33 18.05 -8.48
C ARG A 150 -7.82 17.94 -8.48
N VAL A 151 -7.31 16.71 -8.55
CA VAL A 151 -5.88 16.41 -8.64
C VAL A 151 -5.63 15.62 -9.93
N GLY A 152 -4.72 16.13 -10.76
CA GLY A 152 -4.31 15.54 -12.03
C GLY A 152 -2.82 15.20 -11.99
N VAL A 153 -2.47 13.93 -12.14
CA VAL A 153 -1.08 13.46 -12.27
C VAL A 153 -1.02 12.44 -13.39
N THR A 154 -0.01 12.58 -14.24
CA THR A 154 0.34 11.63 -15.29
C THR A 154 1.77 11.16 -15.04
N VAL A 155 1.96 9.86 -14.87
CA VAL A 155 3.29 9.24 -14.82
C VAL A 155 3.63 8.75 -16.22
N GLU A 156 4.84 9.03 -16.71
CA GLU A 156 5.31 8.60 -18.04
C GLU A 156 6.67 7.87 -17.89
N PRO A 157 6.94 6.83 -18.70
CA PRO A 157 8.27 6.26 -18.80
C PRO A 157 9.30 7.33 -19.19
N ALA A 158 10.53 7.15 -18.72
CA ALA A 158 11.67 7.99 -19.12
C ALA A 158 12.05 7.82 -20.60
#